data_AF-F9Y468-F1
#
_entry.id   AF-F9Y468-F1
#
_cell.length_a   1.000
_cell.length_b   1.000
_cell.length_c   1.000
_cell.angle_alpha   90.00
_cell.angle_beta   90.00
_cell.angle_gamma   90.00
#
_symmetry.space_group_name_H-M   'P 1'
#
loop_
_entity.id
_entity.type
_entity.pdbx_description
1 polymer ?
#
loop_
_entity_poly.entity_id
_entity_poly.type
_entity_poly.pdbx_seq_one_letter_code
_entity_poly.pdbx_strand_id
1 'polypeptide(L)'
;MLHLGDLDLAARWLMDRPRGDWGRALGELDWRCTAARAHVAATGRIHPDFGDGSVMAAILCETLRPGYAVTGVEREYLLALGTAAFHFSQNLPMQKQKPVPAGPHGASSSPYC
;
A
#
# COMPACT_ATOMS: atom_id res chain seq x y z
N MET A 1 2.43 7.53 3.83
CA MET A 1 3.50 6.70 3.24
C MET A 1 3.07 5.25 3.42
N LEU A 2 3.10 4.43 2.38
CA LEU A 2 2.71 3.01 2.46
C LEU A 2 3.92 2.19 2.89
N HIS A 3 3.82 1.44 3.98
CA HIS A 3 4.88 0.56 4.47
C HIS A 3 4.69 -0.86 3.94
N LEU A 4 5.77 -1.66 3.84
CA LEU A 4 5.66 -3.05 3.39
C LEU A 4 4.71 -3.88 4.29
N GLY A 5 4.66 -3.57 5.59
CA GLY A 5 3.72 -4.17 6.54
C GLY A 5 2.25 -3.85 6.24
N ASP A 6 1.94 -2.72 5.60
CA ASP A 6 0.58 -2.37 5.20
C ASP A 6 0.06 -3.30 4.10
N LEU A 7 0.95 -3.74 3.20
CA LEU A 7 0.59 -4.66 2.11
C LEU A 7 0.29 -6.07 2.62
N ASP A 8 1.09 -6.58 3.56
CA ASP A 8 0.83 -7.87 4.23
C ASP A 8 -0.50 -7.82 5.02
N LEU A 9 -0.71 -6.76 5.80
CA LEU A 9 -1.96 -6.58 6.55
C LEU A 9 -3.17 -6.48 5.62
N ALA A 10 -3.09 -5.70 4.54
CA ALA A 10 -4.16 -5.61 3.54
C ALA A 10 -4.43 -6.97 2.88
N ALA A 11 -3.40 -7.73 2.56
CA ALA A 11 -3.56 -9.07 2.00
C ALA A 11 -4.30 -10.00 2.97
N ARG A 12 -3.90 -10.05 4.24
CA ARG A 12 -4.58 -10.85 5.28
C ARG A 12 -6.01 -10.40 5.50
N TRP A 13 -6.26 -9.10 5.46
CA TRP A 13 -7.58 -8.52 5.57
C TRP A 13 -8.50 -8.91 4.40
N LEU A 14 -7.96 -8.99 3.19
CA LEU A 14 -8.69 -9.50 2.01
C LEU A 14 -8.99 -10.99 2.09
N MET A 15 -8.08 -11.77 2.66
CA MET A 15 -8.25 -13.21 2.81
C MET A 15 -9.44 -13.59 3.70
N ASP A 16 -9.83 -12.73 4.63
CA ASP A 16 -11.03 -12.91 5.47
C ASP A 16 -12.36 -12.66 4.72
N ARG A 17 -12.30 -12.33 3.42
CA ARG A 17 -13.47 -11.95 2.58
C ARG A 17 -13.56 -12.79 1.31
N PRO A 18 -14.77 -12.98 0.75
CA PRO A 18 -14.93 -13.60 -0.56
C PRO A 18 -14.14 -12.86 -1.64
N ARG A 19 -13.49 -13.60 -2.53
CA ARG A 19 -12.66 -13.01 -3.60
C ARG A 19 -13.39 -12.01 -4.49
N GLY A 20 -14.69 -12.23 -4.73
CA GLY A 20 -15.53 -11.32 -5.50
C GLY A 20 -15.66 -9.91 -4.88
N ASP A 21 -15.42 -9.78 -3.58
CA ASP A 21 -15.62 -8.53 -2.85
C ASP A 21 -14.33 -7.73 -2.63
N TRP A 22 -13.17 -8.26 -3.05
CA TRP A 22 -11.87 -7.64 -2.75
C TRP A 22 -11.74 -6.20 -3.25
N GLY A 23 -12.26 -5.90 -4.45
CA GLY A 23 -12.23 -4.54 -4.98
C GLY A 23 -13.04 -3.55 -4.13
N ARG A 24 -14.23 -3.98 -3.68
CA ARG A 24 -15.08 -3.19 -2.78
C ARG A 24 -14.40 -3.00 -1.42
N ALA A 25 -13.81 -4.06 -0.87
CA ALA A 25 -13.08 -4.00 0.40
C ALA A 25 -11.90 -3.02 0.33
N LEU A 26 -11.06 -3.08 -0.72
CA LEU A 26 -9.96 -2.14 -0.87
C LEU A 26 -10.44 -0.68 -0.99
N GLY A 27 -11.54 -0.44 -1.72
CA GLY A 27 -12.14 0.89 -1.80
C GLY A 27 -12.64 1.39 -0.44
N GLU A 28 -13.23 0.50 0.38
CA GLU A 28 -13.63 0.83 1.75
C GLU A 28 -12.42 1.17 2.63
N LEU A 29 -11.34 0.39 2.54
CA LEU A 29 -10.10 0.64 3.29
C LEU A 29 -9.48 1.99 2.93
N ASP A 30 -9.44 2.33 1.65
CA ASP A 30 -8.92 3.62 1.16
C ASP A 30 -9.78 4.79 1.65
N TRP A 31 -11.11 4.64 1.62
CA TRP A 31 -12.04 5.61 2.20
C TRP A 31 -11.80 5.82 3.70
N ARG A 32 -11.66 4.73 4.48
CA ARG A 32 -11.38 4.81 5.93
C ARG A 32 -10.06 5.52 6.22
N CYS A 33 -9.00 5.18 5.49
CA CYS A 33 -7.71 5.84 5.64
C CYS A 33 -7.80 7.33 5.31
N THR A 34 -8.54 7.68 4.26
CA THR A 34 -8.75 9.08 3.85
C THR A 34 -9.56 9.85 4.88
N ALA A 35 -10.65 9.28 5.38
CA ALA A 35 -11.49 9.87 6.42
C ALA A 35 -10.69 10.14 7.71
N ALA A 36 -9.86 9.17 8.13
CA ALA A 36 -8.99 9.31 9.29
C ALA A 36 -7.95 10.44 9.12
N ARG A 37 -7.29 10.51 7.96
CA ARG A 37 -6.35 11.60 7.66
C ARG A 37 -7.03 12.96 7.64
N ALA A 38 -8.22 13.05 7.07
CA ALA A 38 -9.01 14.28 7.06
C ALA A 38 -9.37 14.70 8.49
N HIS A 39 -9.75 13.76 9.35
CA HIS A 39 -10.03 14.02 10.76
C HIS A 39 -8.79 14.51 11.53
N VAL A 40 -7.64 13.85 11.35
CA VAL A 40 -6.37 14.26 11.97
C VAL A 40 -5.97 15.65 11.49
N ALA A 41 -6.09 15.93 10.20
CA ALA A 41 -5.77 17.25 9.64
C ALA A 41 -6.71 18.36 10.17
N ALA A 42 -7.99 18.04 10.38
CA ALA A 42 -8.97 19.00 10.87
C ALA A 42 -8.90 19.25 12.39
N THR A 43 -8.59 18.22 13.17
CA THR A 43 -8.74 18.26 14.64
C THR A 43 -7.42 18.18 15.41
N GLY A 44 -6.34 17.75 14.75
CA GLY A 44 -5.07 17.39 15.38
C GLY A 44 -5.12 16.14 16.25
N ARG A 45 -6.23 15.38 16.23
CA ARG A 45 -6.45 14.17 17.05
C ARG A 45 -6.60 12.93 16.18
N ILE A 46 -6.26 11.77 16.75
CA ILE A 46 -6.41 10.46 16.10
C ILE A 46 -7.91 10.14 15.93
N HIS A 47 -8.29 9.59 14.78
CA HIS A 47 -9.67 9.18 14.52
C HIS A 47 -10.03 8.00 15.44
N PRO A 48 -11.17 8.03 16.15
CA PRO A 48 -11.52 7.01 17.14
C PRO A 48 -11.64 5.61 16.53
N ASP A 49 -12.20 5.49 15.33
CA ASP A 49 -12.45 4.18 14.71
C ASP A 49 -11.38 3.71 13.71
N PHE A 50 -10.54 4.62 13.21
CA PHE A 50 -9.66 4.36 12.05
C PHE A 50 -8.20 4.79 12.32
N GLY A 51 -7.91 5.25 13.53
CA GLY A 51 -6.57 5.64 13.95
C GLY A 51 -6.06 6.89 13.21
N ASP A 52 -4.78 6.84 12.83
CA ASP A 52 -4.05 7.93 12.19
C ASP A 52 -4.21 7.96 10.65
N GLY A 53 -4.97 7.02 10.09
CA GLY A 53 -5.14 6.86 8.65
C GLY A 53 -4.01 6.13 7.94
N SER A 54 -3.18 5.39 8.69
CA SER A 54 -2.40 4.28 8.15
C SER A 54 -3.29 3.06 7.90
N VAL A 55 -2.90 2.22 6.93
CA VAL A 55 -3.59 0.95 6.64
C VAL A 55 -3.49 0.02 7.85
N MET A 56 -2.33 -0.04 8.50
CA MET A 56 -2.15 -0.76 9.75
C MET A 56 -3.15 -0.34 10.83
N ALA A 57 -3.31 0.96 11.11
CA ALA A 57 -4.25 1.42 12.13
C ALA A 57 -5.71 1.09 11.75
N ALA A 58 -6.10 1.29 10.49
CA ALA A 58 -7.44 0.99 10.01
C ALA A 58 -7.78 -0.51 10.09
N ILE A 59 -6.80 -1.40 9.87
CA ILE A 59 -6.98 -2.85 9.92
C ILE A 59 -6.91 -3.38 11.36
N LEU A 60 -6.07 -2.82 12.23
CA LEU A 60 -5.97 -3.24 13.64
C LEU A 60 -7.25 -2.96 14.45
N CYS A 61 -8.08 -2.03 13.99
CA CYS A 61 -9.42 -1.81 14.54
C CYS A 61 -10.41 -2.93 14.17
N GLU A 62 -10.03 -3.86 13.27
CA GLU A 62 -10.83 -5.04 12.93
C GLU A 62 -10.29 -6.32 13.58
N THR A 63 -11.19 -7.26 13.86
CA THR A 63 -10.82 -8.61 14.29
C THR A 63 -10.38 -9.42 13.08
N LEU A 64 -9.06 -9.47 12.83
CA LEU A 64 -8.48 -10.40 11.87
C LEU A 64 -8.52 -11.83 12.41
N ARG A 65 -8.79 -12.82 11.55
CA ARG A 65 -8.65 -14.22 11.96
C ARG A 65 -7.18 -14.52 12.28
N PRO A 66 -6.87 -15.11 13.46
CA PRO A 66 -5.50 -15.48 13.78
C PRO A 66 -5.02 -16.59 12.84
N GLY A 67 -3.89 -16.35 12.18
CA GLY A 67 -3.09 -17.36 11.52
C GLY A 67 -3.68 -17.90 10.22
N TYR A 68 -3.39 -17.24 9.10
CA TYR A 68 -3.22 -17.97 7.85
C TYR A 68 -1.91 -18.75 7.95
N ALA A 69 -1.99 -20.01 8.37
CA ALA A 69 -0.86 -20.92 8.20
C ALA A 69 -0.56 -20.98 6.70
N VAL A 70 0.65 -20.56 6.31
CA VAL A 70 1.08 -20.41 4.90
C VAL A 70 0.91 -21.72 4.11
N THR A 71 0.84 -22.87 4.79
CA THR A 71 0.60 -24.17 4.18
C THR A 71 -0.80 -24.27 3.56
N GLY A 72 -0.87 -24.27 2.22
CA GLY A 72 -2.09 -24.54 1.45
C GLY A 72 -2.88 -23.31 0.98
N VAL A 73 -2.47 -22.10 1.39
CA VAL A 73 -3.13 -20.83 1.04
C VAL A 73 -2.20 -19.84 0.31
N GLU A 74 -0.99 -20.29 -0.06
CA GLU A 74 0.04 -19.47 -0.70
C GLU A 74 -0.45 -18.76 -1.97
N ARG A 75 -1.21 -19.45 -2.82
CA ARG A 75 -1.68 -18.85 -4.08
C ARG A 75 -2.68 -17.73 -3.84
N GLU A 76 -3.70 -17.97 -3.02
CA GLU A 76 -4.70 -16.96 -2.65
C GLU A 76 -4.06 -15.79 -1.91
N TYR A 77 -3.10 -16.04 -1.02
CA TYR A 77 -2.35 -14.99 -0.34
C TYR A 77 -1.53 -14.14 -1.32
N LEU A 78 -0.79 -14.76 -2.25
CA LEU A 78 -0.05 -14.04 -3.28
C LEU A 78 -0.97 -13.22 -4.20
N LEU A 79 -2.16 -13.74 -4.51
CA LEU A 79 -3.18 -13.02 -5.26
C LEU A 79 -3.72 -11.82 -4.46
N ALA A 80 -4.00 -11.99 -3.16
CA ALA A 80 -4.45 -10.91 -2.28
C ALA A 80 -3.37 -9.82 -2.16
N LEU A 81 -2.11 -10.23 -1.97
CA LEU A 81 -0.96 -9.34 -1.92
C LEU A 81 -0.78 -8.57 -3.23
N GLY A 82 -0.84 -9.25 -4.37
CA GLY A 82 -0.77 -8.63 -5.69
C GLY A 82 -1.92 -7.66 -5.95
N THR A 83 -3.14 -8.00 -5.50
CA THR A 83 -4.32 -7.14 -5.62
C THR A 83 -4.19 -5.88 -4.79
N ALA A 84 -3.77 -6.01 -3.52
CA ALA A 84 -3.53 -4.86 -2.64
C ALA A 84 -2.41 -3.97 -3.17
N ALA A 85 -1.28 -4.56 -3.58
CA ALA A 85 -0.15 -3.82 -4.14
C ALA A 85 -0.55 -3.06 -5.43
N PHE A 86 -1.28 -3.73 -6.32
CA PHE A 86 -1.79 -3.08 -7.53
C PHE A 86 -2.69 -1.89 -7.18
N HIS A 87 -3.68 -2.08 -6.30
CA HIS A 87 -4.60 -1.02 -5.89
C HIS A 87 -3.86 0.20 -5.31
N PHE A 88 -2.96 0.00 -4.33
CA PHE A 88 -2.24 1.11 -3.74
C PHE A 88 -1.24 1.76 -4.70
N SER A 89 -0.70 1.03 -5.67
CA SER A 89 0.19 1.61 -6.69
C SER A 89 -0.51 2.61 -7.60
N GLN A 90 -1.83 2.46 -7.82
CA GLN A 90 -2.62 3.43 -8.60
C GLN A 90 -2.74 4.79 -7.88
N ASN A 91 -2.59 4.80 -6.55
CA ASN A 91 -2.74 5.99 -5.71
C ASN A 91 -1.40 6.60 -5.28
N LEU A 92 -0.27 6.04 -5.75
CA LEU A 92 1.03 6.64 -5.49
C LEU A 92 1.16 7.95 -6.27
N PRO A 93 1.61 9.05 -5.64
CA PRO A 93 1.91 10.26 -6.39
C PRO A 93 2.96 9.89 -7.43
N MET A 94 2.68 10.15 -8.72
CA MET A 94 3.68 9.98 -9.78
C MET A 94 4.94 10.71 -9.33
N GLN A 95 5.98 9.96 -8.98
CA GLN A 95 7.28 10.57 -8.78
C GLN A 95 7.65 11.15 -10.13
N LYS A 96 7.61 12.48 -10.26
CA LYS A 96 8.28 13.18 -11.35
C LYS A 96 9.71 12.66 -11.33
N GLN A 97 10.06 11.82 -12.30
CA GLN A 97 11.43 11.38 -12.47
C GLN A 97 12.29 12.64 -12.46
N LYS A 98 13.13 12.77 -11.44
CA LYS A 98 14.13 13.83 -11.42
C LYS A 98 14.97 13.59 -12.68
N PRO A 99 15.13 14.57 -13.60
CA PRO A 99 15.94 14.37 -14.78
C PRO A 99 17.31 13.88 -14.31
N VAL A 100 17.73 12.73 -14.85
CA VAL A 100 19.08 12.20 -14.64
C VAL A 100 20.02 13.35 -15.02
N PRO A 101 20.90 13.81 -14.12
CA PRO A 101 21.87 14.82 -14.50
C PRO A 101 22.67 14.24 -15.66
N ALA A 102 22.64 14.91 -16.81
CA ALA A 102 23.50 14.57 -17.92
C ALA A 102 24.92 14.54 -17.37
N GLY A 103 25.48 13.34 -17.27
CA GLY A 103 26.88 13.18 -16.90
C GLY A 103 27.73 14.02 -17.86
N PRO A 104 28.91 14.48 -17.43
CA PRO A 104 29.76 15.29 -18.28
C PRO A 104 30.19 14.45 -19.49
N HIS A 105 29.51 14.64 -20.62
CA HIS A 105 30.09 14.34 -21.93
C HIS A 105 31.18 15.37 -22.17
N GLY A 106 32.38 15.07 -21.69
CA GLY A 106 33.55 15.92 -21.83
C GLY A 106 34.82 15.09 -21.73
N ALA A 107 35.41 14.82 -22.89
CA ALA A 107 36.76 14.30 -23.13
C ALA A 107 37.02 12.80 -22.87
N SER A 108 36.71 11.96 -23.86
CA SER A 108 37.59 10.84 -24.20
C SER A 108 38.32 11.16 -25.50
N SER A 109 39.52 11.71 -25.39
CA SER A 109 40.51 11.67 -26.47
C SER A 109 40.94 10.21 -26.65
N SER A 110 40.47 9.56 -27.73
CA SER A 110 40.97 8.25 -28.15
C SER A 110 42.11 8.44 -29.16
N PRO A 111 43.27 7.77 -28.99
CA PRO A 111 44.45 7.99 -29.79
C PRO A 111 44.62 6.90 -30.85
N TYR A 112 43.74 6.79 -31.86
CA TYR A 112 44.01 5.98 -33.05
C TYR A 112 43.24 6.52 -34.26
N CYS A 113 43.95 6.59 -35.39
CA CYS A 113 43.59 7.07 -36.74
C CYS A 113 43.88 8.55 -37.02
#